data_AF-A0A2W1KAN0-F1
#
_entry.id   AF-A0A2W1KAN0-F1
#
_cell.length_a   1.000
_cell.length_b   1.000
_cell.length_c   1.000
_cell.angle_alpha   90.00
_cell.angle_beta   90.00
_cell.angle_gamma   90.00
#
_symmetry.space_group_name_H-M   'P 1'
#
loop_
_entity.id
_entity.type
_entity.pdbx_description
1 polymer ?
#
loop_
_entity_poly.entity_id
_entity_poly.type
_entity_poly.pdbx_seq_one_letter_code
_entity_poly.pdbx_strand_id
1 'polypeptide(L)'
;MNTARIPNWFWVISGILLLWHMVGLGSFIYHTFMMSEEAIEALPEKERILYGQYPMWSHLIFAIATITAFLGNILLFDQKKMAISLFVISFIAIIIQMGHHLFMTSAVEVYGKTTYMMPILVIVVAGFCIWLSNHAKNQEWID
;
A
#
# COMPACT_ATOMS: atom_id res chain seq x y z
N MET A 1 3.37 -16.09 24.84
CA MET A 1 4.01 -15.04 25.67
C MET A 1 5.47 -15.03 25.29
N ASN A 2 5.85 -14.15 24.36
CA ASN A 2 7.23 -14.05 23.90
C ASN A 2 8.17 -13.70 25.05
N THR A 3 9.18 -14.55 25.23
CA THR A 3 10.22 -14.39 26.26
C THR A 3 11.43 -13.61 25.72
N ALA A 4 11.50 -13.41 24.40
CA ALA A 4 12.55 -12.64 23.75
C ALA A 4 12.32 -11.13 23.89
N ARG A 5 13.37 -10.41 24.29
CA ARG A 5 13.33 -8.94 24.36
C ARG A 5 13.32 -8.36 22.95
N ILE A 6 12.20 -7.76 22.55
CA ILE A 6 12.07 -7.12 21.24
C ILE A 6 13.00 -5.89 21.17
N PRO A 7 13.87 -5.79 20.14
CA PRO A 7 14.77 -4.64 19.98
C PRO A 7 14.02 -3.32 19.75
N ASN A 8 14.55 -2.20 20.26
CA ASN A 8 13.94 -0.87 20.06
C ASN A 8 13.82 -0.48 18.58
N TRP A 9 14.76 -0.92 17.73
CA TRP A 9 14.72 -0.60 16.30
C TRP A 9 13.48 -1.19 15.61
N PHE A 10 12.97 -2.34 16.08
CA PHE A 10 11.77 -2.95 15.52
C PHE A 10 10.57 -2.02 15.70
N TRP A 11 10.40 -1.47 16.90
CA TRP A 11 9.33 -0.52 17.19
C TRP A 11 9.44 0.77 16.38
N VAL A 12 10.65 1.30 16.21
CA VAL A 12 10.89 2.50 15.38
C VAL A 12 10.52 2.23 13.93
N ILE A 13 10.96 1.11 13.35
CA ILE A 13 10.63 0.76 11.96
C ILE A 13 9.13 0.52 11.80
N SER A 14 8.49 -0.25 12.69
CA SER A 14 7.05 -0.48 12.67
C SER A 14 6.26 0.83 12.78
N GLY A 15 6.76 1.81 13.54
CA GLY A 15 6.17 3.15 13.64
C GLY A 15 6.28 3.96 12.34
N ILE A 16 7.45 3.92 11.69
CA ILE A 16 7.64 4.55 10.37
C ILE A 16 6.71 3.91 9.33
N LEU A 17 6.61 2.58 9.34
CA LEU A 17 5.71 1.85 8.45
C LEU A 17 4.24 2.18 8.75
N LEU A 18 3.85 2.42 10.01
CA LEU A 18 2.50 2.83 10.34
C LEU A 18 2.15 4.15 9.65
N LEU A 19 3.04 5.14 9.77
CA LEU A 19 2.88 6.44 9.13
C LEU A 19 2.81 6.31 7.61
N TRP A 20 3.66 5.47 7.01
CA TRP A 20 3.61 5.16 5.59
C TRP A 20 2.25 4.59 5.16
N HIS A 21 1.72 3.60 5.90
CA HIS A 21 0.42 3.00 5.59
C HIS A 21 -0.74 3.99 5.81
N MET A 22 -0.62 4.94 6.75
CA MET A 22 -1.61 6.03 6.91
C MET A 22 -1.64 6.95 5.68
N VAL A 23 -0.48 7.28 5.10
CA VAL A 23 -0.42 8.05 3.85
C VAL A 23 -1.08 7.28 2.71
N GLY A 24 -0.80 5.97 2.58
CA GLY A 24 -1.46 5.11 1.59
C GLY A 24 -2.98 5.06 1.75
N LEU A 25 -3.46 4.89 2.99
CA LEU A 25 -4.90 4.88 3.29
C LEU A 25 -5.56 6.25 3.00
N GLY A 26 -4.87 7.35 3.31
CA GLY A 26 -5.32 8.69 2.97
C GLY A 26 -5.42 8.92 1.46
N SER A 27 -4.44 8.42 0.69
CA SER A 27 -4.48 8.45 -0.78
C SER A 27 -5.66 7.68 -1.34
N PHE A 28 -5.95 6.48 -0.80
CA PHE A 28 -7.15 5.72 -1.17
C PHE A 28 -8.43 6.53 -0.90
N ILE A 29 -8.56 7.11 0.28
CA ILE A 29 -9.74 7.91 0.66
C ILE A 29 -9.89 9.10 -0.29
N TYR A 30 -8.80 9.81 -0.57
CA TYR A 30 -8.80 10.97 -1.46
C TYR A 30 -9.26 10.58 -2.87
N HIS A 31 -8.60 9.60 -3.50
CA HIS A 31 -8.91 9.21 -4.87
C HIS A 31 -10.27 8.54 -5.04
N THR A 32 -10.82 7.93 -3.99
CA THR A 32 -12.09 7.20 -4.08
C THR A 32 -13.29 8.05 -3.68
N PHE A 33 -13.14 8.94 -2.70
CA PHE A 33 -14.28 9.67 -2.12
C PHE A 33 -14.21 11.19 -2.24
N MET A 34 -13.02 11.77 -2.43
CA MET A 34 -12.83 13.23 -2.47
C MET A 34 -12.58 13.77 -3.88
N MET A 35 -12.24 12.88 -4.82
CA MET A 35 -12.01 13.22 -6.22
C MET A 35 -13.37 13.28 -6.93
N SER A 36 -13.98 14.48 -6.95
CA SER A 36 -15.30 14.70 -7.55
C SER A 36 -15.24 14.83 -9.07
N GLU A 37 -16.38 14.65 -9.74
CA GLU A 37 -16.48 14.83 -11.19
C GLU A 37 -16.07 16.25 -11.61
N GLU A 38 -16.44 17.27 -10.85
CA GLU A 38 -16.04 18.66 -11.12
C GLU A 38 -14.52 18.86 -11.00
N ALA A 39 -13.88 18.17 -10.04
CA ALA A 39 -12.43 18.21 -9.89
C ALA A 39 -11.72 17.51 -11.07
N ILE A 40 -12.30 16.43 -11.60
CA ILE A 40 -11.81 15.73 -12.80
C ILE A 40 -11.97 16.61 -14.04
N GLU A 41 -13.10 17.33 -14.16
CA GLU A 41 -13.36 18.23 -15.29
C GLU A 41 -12.43 19.44 -15.32
N ALA A 42 -11.93 19.87 -14.17
CA ALA A 42 -10.93 20.93 -14.06
C ALA A 42 -9.52 20.50 -14.50
N LEU A 43 -9.27 19.20 -14.72
CA LEU A 43 -7.96 18.69 -15.13
C LEU A 43 -7.71 18.89 -16.64
N PRO A 44 -6.43 18.93 -17.06
CA PRO A 44 -6.06 18.86 -18.47
C PRO A 44 -6.65 17.61 -19.15
N GLU A 45 -7.00 17.74 -20.43
CA GLU A 45 -7.70 16.70 -21.19
C GLU A 45 -7.06 15.30 -21.09
N LYS A 46 -5.73 15.25 -21.15
CA LYS A 46 -4.97 14.00 -21.05
C LYS A 46 -5.14 13.30 -19.70
N GLU A 47 -5.19 14.06 -18.62
CA GLU A 47 -5.38 13.53 -17.27
C GLU A 47 -6.83 13.12 -17.06
N ARG A 48 -7.79 13.92 -17.54
CA ARG A 48 -9.21 13.59 -17.50
C ARG A 48 -9.53 12.25 -18.17
N ILE A 49 -8.98 12.03 -19.38
CA ILE A 49 -9.10 10.75 -20.10
C ILE A 49 -8.52 9.60 -19.27
N LEU A 50 -7.35 9.81 -18.64
CA LEU A 50 -6.71 8.81 -17.79
C LEU A 50 -7.58 8.45 -16.58
N TYR A 51 -8.20 9.42 -15.92
CA TYR A 51 -9.12 9.14 -14.80
C TYR A 51 -10.31 8.28 -15.23
N GLY A 52 -10.82 8.48 -16.45
CA GLY A 52 -11.88 7.65 -17.04
C GLY A 52 -11.47 6.20 -17.35
N GLN A 53 -10.18 5.86 -17.27
CA GLN A 53 -9.68 4.50 -17.52
C GLN A 53 -9.61 3.65 -16.25
N TYR A 54 -9.90 4.19 -15.06
CA TYR A 54 -9.92 3.40 -13.83
C TYR A 54 -11.29 2.75 -13.62
N PRO A 55 -11.41 1.42 -13.78
CA PRO A 55 -12.65 0.72 -13.53
C PRO A 55 -12.91 0.60 -12.02
N MET A 56 -14.17 0.41 -11.63
CA MET A 56 -14.58 0.30 -10.23
C MET A 56 -13.82 -0.77 -9.44
N TRP A 57 -13.48 -1.90 -10.08
CA TRP A 57 -12.73 -2.96 -9.42
C TRP A 57 -11.33 -2.51 -8.98
N SER A 58 -10.72 -1.54 -9.66
CA SER A 58 -9.40 -1.02 -9.30
C SER A 58 -9.42 -0.28 -7.96
N HIS A 59 -10.52 0.39 -7.63
CA HIS A 59 -10.75 1.02 -6.32
C HIS A 59 -10.90 -0.03 -5.21
N LEU A 60 -11.56 -1.15 -5.49
CA LEU A 60 -11.67 -2.26 -4.53
C LEU A 60 -10.29 -2.86 -4.25
N ILE A 61 -9.47 -3.08 -5.28
CA ILE A 61 -8.10 -3.57 -5.10
C ILE A 61 -7.26 -2.55 -4.32
N PHE A 62 -7.43 -1.25 -4.58
CA PHE A 62 -6.76 -0.20 -3.80
C PHE A 62 -7.16 -0.26 -2.32
N ALA A 63 -8.45 -0.37 -2.03
CA ALA A 63 -8.96 -0.51 -0.67
C ALA A 63 -8.33 -1.71 0.04
N ILE A 64 -8.29 -2.87 -0.62
CA ILE A 64 -7.66 -4.08 -0.10
C ILE A 64 -6.18 -3.83 0.17
N ALA A 65 -5.46 -3.25 -0.79
CA ALA A 65 -4.02 -2.95 -0.67
C ALA A 65 -3.72 -2.09 0.57
N THR A 66 -4.45 -1.00 0.79
CA THR A 66 -4.17 -0.05 1.87
C THR A 66 -4.72 -0.49 3.22
N ILE A 67 -5.94 -1.00 3.27
CA ILE A 67 -6.59 -1.39 4.53
C ILE A 67 -5.89 -2.61 5.13
N THR A 68 -5.57 -3.62 4.32
CA THR A 68 -4.86 -4.80 4.84
C THR A 68 -3.43 -4.48 5.24
N ALA A 69 -2.73 -3.57 4.57
CA ALA A 69 -1.41 -3.11 5.00
C ALA A 69 -1.47 -2.39 6.37
N PHE A 70 -2.43 -1.49 6.51
CA PHE A 70 -2.63 -0.73 7.75
C PHE A 70 -2.98 -1.66 8.93
N LEU A 71 -3.94 -2.58 8.74
CA LEU A 71 -4.31 -3.58 9.75
C LEU A 71 -3.16 -4.56 10.03
N GLY A 72 -2.41 -4.96 9.00
CA GLY A 72 -1.19 -5.77 9.15
C GLY A 72 -0.18 -5.10 10.06
N ASN A 73 -0.01 -3.79 9.94
CA ASN A 73 0.90 -3.03 10.78
C ASN A 73 0.38 -2.88 12.22
N ILE A 74 -0.93 -2.70 12.42
CA ILE A 74 -1.54 -2.73 13.77
C ILE A 74 -1.28 -4.09 14.43
N LEU A 75 -1.53 -5.20 13.71
CA LEU A 75 -1.27 -6.54 14.21
C LEU A 75 0.22 -6.80 14.49
N LEU A 76 1.12 -6.15 13.74
CA LEU A 76 2.56 -6.21 13.99
C LEU A 76 2.93 -5.55 15.32
N PHE A 77 2.27 -4.43 15.68
CA PHE A 77 2.40 -3.81 17.01
C PHE A 77 1.81 -4.67 18.13
N ASP A 78 0.68 -5.33 17.86
CA ASP A 78 0.05 -6.28 18.77
C ASP A 78 0.77 -7.64 18.85
N GLN A 79 1.93 -7.74 18.19
CA GLN A 79 2.81 -8.91 18.17
C GLN A 79 2.09 -10.18 17.67
N LYS A 80 1.25 -10.05 16.64
CA LYS A 80 0.50 -11.17 16.04
C LYS A 80 1.11 -11.58 14.70
N LYS A 81 1.37 -12.88 14.52
CA LYS A 81 1.82 -13.46 13.24
C LYS A 81 0.82 -13.27 12.11
N MET A 82 -0.45 -13.04 12.43
CA MET A 82 -1.50 -12.71 11.45
C MET A 82 -1.15 -11.45 10.63
N ALA A 83 -0.27 -10.58 11.12
CA ALA A 83 0.29 -9.47 10.36
C ALA A 83 0.89 -9.93 9.02
N ILE A 84 1.56 -11.09 8.99
CA ILE A 84 2.18 -11.64 7.78
C ILE A 84 1.12 -11.89 6.71
N SER A 85 0.01 -12.54 7.06
CA SER A 85 -1.07 -12.85 6.12
C SER A 85 -1.67 -11.58 5.53
N LEU A 86 -1.89 -10.55 6.35
CA LEU A 86 -2.41 -9.27 5.88
C LEU A 86 -1.43 -8.53 4.96
N PHE A 87 -0.13 -8.55 5.28
CA PHE A 87 0.89 -7.98 4.39
C PHE A 87 1.02 -8.74 3.06
N VAL A 88 0.86 -10.06 3.05
CA VAL A 88 0.84 -10.85 1.80
C VAL A 88 -0.39 -10.50 0.95
N ILE A 89 -1.57 -10.37 1.55
CA ILE A 89 -2.79 -9.94 0.85
C ILE A 89 -2.59 -8.54 0.26
N SER A 90 -2.05 -7.61 1.07
CA SER A 90 -1.73 -6.26 0.61
C SER A 90 -0.74 -6.27 -0.56
N PHE A 91 0.34 -7.05 -0.47
CA PHE A 91 1.35 -7.14 -1.52
C PHE A 91 0.77 -7.61 -2.84
N ILE A 92 -0.07 -8.65 -2.83
CA ILE A 92 -0.74 -9.14 -4.04
C ILE A 92 -1.64 -8.04 -4.62
N ALA A 93 -2.43 -7.36 -3.78
CA ALA A 93 -3.29 -6.27 -4.22
C ALA A 93 -2.49 -5.10 -4.81
N ILE A 94 -1.35 -4.73 -4.23
CA ILE A 94 -0.42 -3.73 -4.75
C ILE A 94 0.08 -4.11 -6.14
N ILE A 95 0.50 -5.37 -6.35
CA ILE A 95 0.98 -5.82 -7.66
C ILE A 95 -0.12 -5.69 -8.71
N ILE A 96 -1.36 -6.09 -8.37
CA ILE A 96 -2.51 -5.96 -9.28
C ILE A 96 -2.80 -4.49 -9.58
N GLN A 97 -2.86 -3.64 -8.55
CA GLN A 97 -3.17 -2.22 -8.68
C GLN A 97 -2.12 -1.48 -9.52
N MET A 98 -0.85 -1.65 -9.18
CA MET A 98 0.26 -0.99 -9.85
C MET A 98 0.48 -1.53 -11.26
N GLY A 99 0.25 -2.83 -11.47
CA GLY A 99 0.27 -3.45 -12.79
C GLY A 99 -0.81 -2.87 -13.70
N HIS A 100 -2.05 -2.72 -13.21
CA HIS A 100 -3.12 -2.04 -13.94
C HIS A 100 -2.73 -0.60 -14.27
N HIS A 101 -2.28 0.17 -13.28
CA HIS A 101 -1.86 1.56 -13.47
C HIS A 101 -0.79 1.70 -14.56
N LEU A 102 0.25 0.86 -14.55
CA LEU A 102 1.38 1.01 -15.47
C LEU A 102 1.14 0.43 -16.87
N PHE A 103 0.39 -0.67 -16.97
CA PHE A 103 0.31 -1.44 -18.22
C PHE A 103 -1.08 -1.44 -18.86
N MET A 104 -2.13 -1.03 -18.12
CA MET A 104 -3.52 -1.04 -18.62
C MET A 104 -4.13 0.37 -18.69
N THR A 105 -3.36 1.42 -18.38
CA THR A 105 -3.78 2.82 -18.52
C THR A 105 -2.74 3.63 -19.29
N SER A 106 -3.11 4.84 -19.72
CA SER A 106 -2.20 5.79 -20.38
C SER A 106 -1.29 6.56 -19.39
N ALA A 107 -1.20 6.15 -18.13
CA ALA A 107 -0.46 6.88 -17.09
C ALA A 107 1.01 7.17 -17.45
N VAL A 108 1.70 6.23 -18.12
CA VAL A 108 3.09 6.41 -18.56
C VAL A 108 3.19 7.42 -19.70
N GLU A 109 2.19 7.48 -20.58
CA GLU A 109 2.14 8.45 -21.67
C GLU A 109 1.82 9.87 -21.18
N VAL A 110 0.94 9.96 -20.17
CA VAL A 110 0.48 11.22 -19.59
C VAL A 110 1.54 11.83 -18.66
N TYR A 111 2.06 11.06 -17.70
CA TYR A 111 2.97 11.54 -16.67
C TYR A 111 4.45 11.24 -16.96
N GLY A 112 4.75 10.44 -18.00
CA GLY A 112 6.10 10.09 -18.39
C GLY A 112 6.71 8.96 -17.55
N LYS A 113 8.04 8.80 -17.66
CA LYS A 113 8.78 7.70 -16.99
C LYS A 113 8.88 7.83 -15.47
N THR A 114 8.56 9.00 -14.91
CA THR A 114 8.53 9.19 -13.45
C THR A 114 7.43 8.34 -12.79
N THR A 115 6.38 7.96 -13.54
CA THR A 115 5.29 7.09 -13.10
C THR A 115 5.76 5.74 -12.54
N TYR A 116 6.93 5.24 -12.96
CA TYR A 116 7.47 3.98 -12.44
C TYR A 116 8.00 4.08 -11.00
N MET A 117 8.38 5.27 -10.53
CA MET A 117 9.07 5.43 -9.24
C MET A 117 8.18 5.02 -8.06
N MET A 118 6.93 5.51 -8.03
CA MET A 118 6.02 5.23 -6.92
C MET A 118 5.61 3.75 -6.83
N PRO A 119 5.21 3.08 -7.94
CA PRO A 119 5.02 1.62 -7.97
C PRO A 119 6.20 0.82 -7.42
N ILE A 120 7.43 1.15 -7.84
CA ILE A 120 8.64 0.45 -7.36
C ILE A 120 8.79 0.63 -5.86
N LEU A 121 8.66 1.87 -5.36
CA LEU A 121 8.76 2.16 -3.94
C LEU A 121 7.72 1.39 -3.12
N VAL A 122 6.46 1.41 -3.54
CA VAL A 122 5.36 0.74 -2.83
C VAL A 122 5.57 -0.78 -2.81
N ILE A 123 6.03 -1.38 -3.92
CA ILE A 123 6.34 -2.82 -3.99
C ILE A 123 7.50 -3.18 -3.06
N VAL A 124 8.56 -2.36 -3.03
CA VAL A 124 9.71 -2.59 -2.15
C VAL A 124 9.31 -2.50 -0.68
N VAL A 125 8.52 -1.49 -0.30
CA VAL A 125 8.04 -1.34 1.08
C VAL A 125 7.14 -2.51 1.48
N ALA A 126 6.21 -2.92 0.61
CA ALA A 126 5.33 -4.04 0.92
C ALA A 126 6.09 -5.37 1.05
N GLY A 127 7.08 -5.62 0.19
CA GLY A 127 8.00 -6.76 0.34
C GLY A 127 8.81 -6.69 1.64
N PHE A 128 9.27 -5.50 2.02
CA PHE A 128 9.96 -5.28 3.30
C PHE A 128 9.05 -5.56 4.51
N CYS A 129 7.77 -5.19 4.48
CA CYS A 129 6.82 -5.53 5.55
C CYS A 129 6.65 -7.04 5.74
N ILE A 130 6.57 -7.80 4.64
CA ILE A 130 6.53 -9.28 4.68
C ILE A 130 7.82 -9.83 5.26
N TRP A 131 8.98 -9.32 4.84
CA TRP A 131 10.27 -9.73 5.38
C TRP A 131 10.38 -9.43 6.88
N LEU A 132 10.06 -8.20 7.29
CA LEU A 132 10.16 -7.75 8.68
C LEU A 132 9.27 -8.58 9.60
N SER A 133 8.02 -8.84 9.19
CA SER A 133 7.08 -9.65 9.96
C SER A 133 7.51 -11.13 10.05
N ASN A 134 8.06 -11.71 8.97
CA ASN A 134 8.65 -13.06 9.04
C ASN A 134 9.93 -13.09 9.90
N HIS A 135 10.77 -12.08 9.81
CA HIS A 135 11.95 -11.96 10.65
C HIS A 135 11.55 -11.90 12.13
N ALA A 136 10.58 -11.05 12.48
CA ALA A 136 10.05 -10.94 13.83
C ALA A 136 9.44 -12.27 14.32
N LYS A 137 8.74 -13.01 13.46
CA LYS A 137 8.23 -14.35 13.79
C LYS A 137 9.37 -15.34 14.08
N ASN A 138 10.40 -15.36 13.23
CA ASN A 138 11.54 -16.28 13.39
C ASN A 138 12.39 -15.97 14.63
N GLN A 139 12.36 -14.72 15.08
CA GLN A 139 13.01 -14.28 16.33
C GLN A 139 12.10 -14.41 17.55
N GLU A 140 10.90 -15.00 17.41
CA GLU A 140 9.92 -15.13 18.49
C GLU A 140 9.61 -13.75 19.11
N TRP A 141 9.38 -12.73 18.27
CA TRP A 141 8.89 -11.41 18.69
C TRP A 141 7.38 -11.29 18.50
N ILE A 142 6.81 -12.08 17.58
CA ILE A 142 5.37 -12.11 17.30
C ILE A 142 4.86 -13.56 17.26
N ASP A 143 3.66 -13.79 17.81
CA ASP A 143 3.05 -15.12 18.04
C ASP A 143 1.96 -15.47 17.02
#